data_AF-A0A0K0DN11-F1
#
_entry.id   AF-A0A0K0DN11-F1
#
_cell.length_a   1.000
_cell.length_b   1.000
_cell.length_c   1.000
_cell.angle_alpha   90.00
_cell.angle_beta   90.00
_cell.angle_gamma   90.00
#
_symmetry.space_group_name_H-M   'P 1'
#
loop_
_entity.id
_entity.type
_entity.pdbx_description
1 polymer ?
#
loop_
_entity_poly.entity_id
_entity_poly.type
_entity_poly.pdbx_seq_one_letter_code
_entity_poly.pdbx_strand_id
1 'polypeptide(L)'
;LYILIFKFSARLAQEFAGPFGDSSFIKHQLDLQVFFQRIISLKAFQCSGAATPLPLGFILSGSAQFKNVRGDREIHLLDRVYLGGQQDVRGFGLNTLGVRSENSCLGGGTAVCGVLHIYRPLFPPQMLFAHMFVSTGSVAPVRSRNVVRDLQDAQRVSIGLGG
;
A
#
# COMPACT_ATOMS: atom_id res chain seq x y z
N LEU A 1 -26.60 -17.56 9.32
CA LEU A 1 -25.68 -18.13 8.31
C LEU A 1 -24.62 -17.08 8.04
N TYR A 2 -23.35 -17.31 8.41
CA TYR A 2 -22.30 -16.31 8.18
C TYR A 2 -21.84 -16.39 6.72
N ILE A 3 -21.87 -15.26 6.00
CA ILE A 3 -21.32 -15.18 4.64
C ILE A 3 -20.03 -14.36 4.74
N LEU A 4 -18.89 -15.02 4.52
CA LEU A 4 -17.61 -14.33 4.39
C LEU A 4 -17.43 -13.98 2.92
N ILE A 5 -17.39 -12.68 2.61
CA ILE A 5 -17.04 -12.23 1.27
C ILE A 5 -15.54 -11.95 1.25
N PHE A 6 -14.84 -12.73 0.44
CA PHE A 6 -13.44 -12.54 0.10
C PHE A 6 -13.35 -11.95 -1.31
N LYS A 7 -12.70 -10.80 -1.44
CA LYS A 7 -12.40 -10.20 -2.74
C LYS A 7 -10.89 -9.99 -2.83
N PHE A 8 -10.31 -10.52 -3.90
CA PHE A 8 -8.89 -10.41 -4.20
C PHE A 8 -8.73 -9.74 -5.56
N SER A 9 -7.78 -8.82 -5.65
CA SER A 9 -7.38 -8.16 -6.89
C SER A 9 -5.86 -8.17 -6.97
N ALA A 10 -5.33 -8.59 -8.10
CA ALA A 10 -3.91 -8.55 -8.40
C ALA A 10 -3.71 -7.84 -9.74
N ARG A 11 -2.78 -6.90 -9.77
CA ARG A 11 -2.36 -6.21 -10.98
C ARG A 11 -0.85 -6.40 -11.13
N LEU A 12 -0.47 -7.07 -12.22
CA LEU A 12 0.91 -7.14 -12.67
C LEU A 12 1.07 -6.19 -13.86
N ALA A 13 2.01 -5.27 -13.76
CA ALA A 13 2.43 -4.40 -14.83
C ALA A 13 3.93 -4.60 -15.06
N GLN A 14 4.31 -4.74 -16.32
CA GLN A 14 5.70 -4.81 -16.73
C GLN A 14 5.94 -3.78 -17.83
N GLU A 15 6.90 -2.90 -17.60
CA GLU A 15 7.31 -1.88 -18.56
C GLU A 15 8.72 -2.23 -19.03
N PHE A 16 8.91 -2.21 -20.34
CA PHE A 16 10.20 -2.49 -20.97
C PHE A 16 10.57 -1.31 -21.86
N ALA A 17 11.68 -0.66 -21.56
CA ALA A 17 12.30 0.34 -22.41
C ALA A 17 13.35 -0.33 -23.29
N GLY A 18 13.11 -0.32 -24.60
CA GLY A 18 13.91 -1.03 -25.60
C GLY A 18 15.30 -0.41 -25.88
N PRO A 19 16.13 -1.10 -26.69
CA PRO A 19 17.53 -0.75 -26.89
C PRO A 19 17.77 0.47 -27.79
N PHE A 20 16.75 0.97 -28.49
CA PHE A 20 16.85 2.10 -29.42
C PHE A 20 16.59 3.49 -28.77
N GLY A 21 16.69 3.58 -27.45
CA GLY A 21 16.60 4.84 -26.69
C GLY A 21 17.79 5.05 -25.75
N ASP A 22 17.90 6.27 -25.22
CA ASP A 22 18.99 6.67 -24.31
C ASP A 22 18.93 5.96 -22.94
N SER A 23 17.77 5.38 -22.59
CA SER A 23 17.55 4.59 -21.37
C SER A 23 17.02 3.20 -21.70
N SER A 24 17.65 2.16 -21.16
CA SER A 24 17.17 0.76 -21.25
C SER A 24 16.89 0.23 -19.85
N PHE A 25 15.62 -0.03 -19.55
CA PHE A 25 15.20 -0.54 -18.24
C PHE A 25 14.01 -1.51 -18.36
N ILE A 26 13.92 -2.39 -17.37
CA ILE A 26 12.79 -3.29 -17.15
C ILE A 26 12.23 -2.93 -15.78
N LYS A 27 10.95 -2.60 -15.74
CA LYS A 27 10.23 -2.29 -14.52
C LYS A 27 9.13 -3.30 -14.32
N HIS A 28 9.10 -3.87 -13.12
CA HIS A 28 8.06 -4.78 -12.66
C HIS A 28 7.30 -4.10 -11.53
N GLN A 29 5.98 -4.05 -11.67
CA GLN A 29 5.07 -3.54 -10.66
C GLN A 29 3.98 -4.57 -10.38
N LEU A 30 3.83 -4.90 -9.11
CA LEU A 30 2.89 -5.87 -8.58
C LEU A 30 2.06 -5.19 -7.51
N ASP A 31 0.79 -4.93 -7.80
CA ASP A 31 -0.16 -4.37 -6.85
C ASP A 31 -1.17 -5.45 -6.45
N LEU A 32 -1.21 -5.77 -5.17
CA LEU A 32 -2.10 -6.76 -4.57
C LEU A 32 -3.07 -6.05 -3.63
N GLN A 33 -4.35 -6.36 -3.74
CA GLN A 33 -5.39 -5.84 -2.86
C GLN A 33 -6.29 -6.98 -2.42
N VAL A 34 -6.50 -7.07 -1.11
CA VAL A 34 -7.30 -8.11 -0.47
C VAL A 34 -8.33 -7.45 0.41
N PHE A 35 -9.58 -7.88 0.29
CA PHE A 35 -10.69 -7.34 1.04
C PHE A 35 -11.43 -8.48 1.71
N PHE A 36 -11.55 -8.38 3.02
CA PHE A 36 -12.28 -9.30 3.87
C PHE A 36 -13.46 -8.57 4.49
N GLN A 37 -14.65 -8.92 4.01
CA GLN A 37 -15.90 -8.48 4.60
C GLN A 37 -16.56 -9.65 5.30
N ARG A 38 -16.67 -9.58 6.63
CA ARG A 38 -17.54 -10.48 7.37
C ARG A 38 -18.95 -9.93 7.33
N ILE A 39 -19.82 -10.51 6.49
CA ILE A 39 -21.25 -10.21 6.52
C ILE A 39 -21.90 -11.17 7.51
N ILE A 40 -22.27 -10.66 8.68
CA ILE A 40 -23.22 -11.33 9.56
C ILE A 40 -24.59 -11.19 8.87
N SER A 41 -24.96 -12.20 8.07
CA SER A 41 -26.33 -12.28 7.57
C SER A 41 -27.21 -12.83 8.67
N LEU A 42 -28.03 -11.95 9.25
CA LEU A 42 -29.48 -12.12 9.30
C LEU A 42 -30.10 -10.86 9.92
N LYS A 43 -31.22 -10.43 9.34
CA LYS A 43 -32.22 -9.51 9.90
C LYS A 43 -32.09 -9.29 11.43
N ALA A 44 -31.42 -8.22 11.82
CA ALA A 44 -31.54 -7.58 13.13
C ALA A 44 -31.42 -6.09 12.83
N PHE A 45 -32.53 -5.45 12.50
CA PHE A 45 -33.29 -4.69 13.50
C PHE A 45 -32.36 -3.78 14.30
N GLN A 46 -32.20 -2.55 13.82
CA GLN A 46 -32.04 -1.43 14.72
C GLN A 46 -32.91 -0.29 14.21
N CYS A 47 -34.23 -0.47 14.36
CA CYS A 47 -35.05 0.65 14.80
C CYS A 47 -34.61 0.99 16.23
N SER A 48 -34.57 2.29 16.53
CA SER A 48 -34.44 2.90 17.87
C SER A 48 -33.18 2.63 18.70
N GLY A 49 -32.45 3.73 18.94
CA GLY A 49 -31.93 4.18 20.24
C GLY A 49 -31.43 3.18 21.27
N ALA A 50 -30.18 3.41 21.69
CA ALA A 50 -29.54 2.96 22.93
C ALA A 50 -29.04 1.49 22.99
N ALA A 51 -27.72 1.38 22.78
CA ALA A 51 -26.78 0.44 23.38
C ALA A 51 -26.92 -1.09 23.12
N THR A 52 -25.91 -1.61 22.38
CA THR A 52 -25.36 -3.00 22.34
C THR A 52 -26.20 -4.12 21.73
N PRO A 53 -25.66 -4.92 20.78
CA PRO A 53 -24.44 -5.74 20.97
C PRO A 53 -23.38 -5.66 19.83
N LEU A 54 -22.09 -5.74 20.15
CA LEU A 54 -20.98 -5.93 19.18
C LEU A 54 -20.85 -7.42 18.83
N PRO A 55 -20.64 -7.78 17.55
CA PRO A 55 -19.41 -8.51 17.20
C PRO A 55 -18.88 -8.09 15.81
N LEU A 56 -18.40 -6.84 15.78
CA LEU A 56 -17.52 -6.23 14.79
C LEU A 56 -17.91 -6.43 13.30
N GLY A 57 -18.91 -5.68 12.81
CA GLY A 57 -19.15 -5.41 11.38
C GLY A 57 -18.03 -4.56 10.75
N PHE A 58 -16.79 -5.00 10.88
CA PHE A 58 -15.59 -4.32 10.42
C PHE A 58 -15.24 -4.82 9.03
N ILE A 59 -14.74 -3.88 8.24
CA ILE A 59 -14.27 -4.14 6.89
C ILE A 59 -12.74 -4.10 6.96
N LEU A 60 -12.10 -5.23 6.68
CA LEU A 60 -10.65 -5.29 6.63
C LEU A 60 -10.21 -5.28 5.16
N SER A 61 -9.36 -4.33 4.81
CA SER A 61 -8.78 -4.22 3.47
C SER A 61 -7.27 -4.15 3.61
N GLY A 62 -6.55 -5.05 2.96
CA GLY A 62 -5.10 -5.01 2.85
C GLY A 62 -4.70 -4.67 1.43
N SER A 63 -3.68 -3.85 1.25
CA SER A 63 -2.99 -3.67 -0.01
C SER A 63 -1.50 -3.92 0.19
N ALA A 64 -0.85 -4.45 -0.83
CA ALA A 64 0.60 -4.56 -0.90
C ALA A 64 1.04 -4.19 -2.31
N GLN A 65 2.05 -3.35 -2.43
CA GLN A 65 2.65 -3.04 -3.73
C GLN A 65 4.13 -3.41 -3.69
N PHE A 66 4.60 -4.01 -4.77
CA PHE A 66 5.99 -4.31 -5.00
C PHE A 66 6.40 -3.70 -6.33
N LYS A 67 7.43 -2.86 -6.31
CA LYS A 67 7.93 -2.14 -7.48
C LYS A 67 9.42 -2.43 -7.58
N ASN A 68 9.87 -2.94 -8.71
CA ASN A 68 11.27 -3.26 -8.97
C ASN A 68 11.65 -2.71 -10.35
N VAL A 69 12.74 -1.96 -10.43
CA VAL A 69 13.32 -1.52 -11.69
C VAL A 69 14.76 -2.00 -11.78
N ARG A 70 15.09 -2.62 -12.92
CA ARG A 70 16.44 -3.06 -13.25
C ARG A 70 16.79 -2.57 -14.65
N GLY A 71 18.01 -2.07 -14.80
CA GLY A 71 18.53 -1.60 -16.07
C GLY A 71 20.02 -1.89 -16.11
N ASP A 72 20.52 -2.20 -17.32
CA ASP A 72 21.95 -2.40 -17.57
C ASP A 72 22.68 -1.04 -17.70
N ARG A 73 21.94 -0.01 -18.14
CA ARG A 73 22.38 1.39 -18.21
C ARG A 73 21.94 2.18 -16.99
N GLU A 74 22.52 3.37 -16.79
CA GLU A 74 22.12 4.25 -15.70
C GLU A 74 20.63 4.61 -15.78
N ILE A 75 19.88 4.20 -14.76
CA ILE A 75 18.45 4.46 -14.68
C ILE A 75 18.24 5.93 -14.31
N HIS A 76 17.52 6.65 -15.17
CA HIS A 76 17.19 8.06 -14.96
C HIS A 76 16.44 8.21 -13.63
N LEU A 77 16.65 9.33 -12.92
CA LEU A 77 16.02 9.56 -11.62
C LEU A 77 14.50 9.39 -11.68
N LEU A 78 13.86 9.89 -12.75
CA LEU A 78 12.41 9.78 -12.96
C LEU A 78 11.90 8.34 -13.11
N ASP A 79 12.74 7.43 -13.58
CA ASP A 79 12.37 6.01 -13.79
C ASP A 79 12.63 5.16 -12.54
N ARG A 80 13.21 5.76 -11.49
CA ARG A 80 13.41 5.11 -10.21
C ARG A 80 12.09 4.93 -9.47
N VAL A 81 12.12 4.03 -8.52
CA VAL A 81 10.97 3.73 -7.67
C VAL A 81 10.97 4.69 -6.49
N TYR A 82 9.83 5.33 -6.26
CA TYR A 82 9.58 6.19 -5.13
C TYR A 82 8.44 5.63 -4.29
N LEU A 83 8.54 5.78 -2.97
CA LEU A 83 7.44 5.53 -2.05
C LEU A 83 7.14 6.78 -1.23
N GLY A 84 5.87 6.92 -0.85
CA GLY A 84 5.38 7.96 0.06
C GLY A 84 4.18 8.70 -0.49
N GLY A 85 3.33 9.22 0.39
CA GLY A 85 2.10 9.91 0.04
C GLY A 85 0.84 9.06 0.28
N GLN A 86 -0.28 9.51 -0.28
CA GLN A 86 -1.60 8.99 0.09
C GLN A 86 -1.93 7.61 -0.48
N GLN A 87 -1.32 7.25 -1.61
CA GLN A 87 -1.58 6.00 -2.35
C GLN A 87 -0.65 4.85 -1.95
N ASP A 88 0.53 5.17 -1.42
CA ASP A 88 1.53 4.18 -0.99
C ASP A 88 1.55 4.10 0.54
N VAL A 89 2.44 4.86 1.20
CA VAL A 89 2.60 4.84 2.66
C VAL A 89 2.07 6.14 3.25
N ARG A 90 0.84 6.10 3.77
CA ARG A 90 0.19 7.26 4.39
C ARG A 90 0.93 7.71 5.65
N GLY A 91 1.04 9.01 5.84
CA GLY A 91 1.81 9.61 6.95
C GLY A 91 3.26 9.97 6.58
N PHE A 92 3.72 9.58 5.39
CA PHE A 92 4.96 10.09 4.79
C PHE A 92 4.66 11.08 3.67
N GLY A 93 5.51 12.08 3.50
CA GLY A 93 5.44 13.01 2.38
C GLY A 93 5.59 12.29 1.05
N LEU A 94 5.06 12.88 -0.03
CA LEU A 94 5.20 12.34 -1.38
C LEU A 94 6.67 12.11 -1.72
N ASN A 95 6.99 10.91 -2.19
CA ASN A 95 8.34 10.53 -2.64
C ASN A 95 9.45 10.73 -1.58
N THR A 96 9.13 10.68 -0.29
CA THR A 96 10.12 10.91 0.79
C THR A 96 10.84 9.66 1.27
N LEU A 97 10.38 8.47 0.88
CA LEU A 97 10.99 7.20 1.25
C LEU A 97 11.97 6.75 0.16
N GLY A 98 13.21 6.45 0.57
CA GLY A 98 14.27 6.02 -0.35
C GLY A 98 15.64 6.57 0.02
N VAL A 99 16.59 6.33 -0.88
CA VAL A 99 17.94 6.90 -0.78
C VAL A 99 17.81 8.41 -0.90
N ARG A 100 18.42 9.14 0.02
CA ARG A 100 18.42 10.61 0.02
C ARG A 100 19.83 11.11 -0.29
N SER A 101 19.90 12.19 -1.05
CA SER A 101 21.10 12.98 -1.19
C SER A 101 20.81 14.36 -0.64
N GLU A 102 21.54 14.73 0.40
CA GLU A 102 21.33 15.95 1.17
C GLU A 102 19.88 16.04 1.68
N ASN A 103 19.05 16.87 1.05
CA ASN A 103 17.65 17.08 1.42
C ASN A 103 16.64 16.47 0.42
N SER A 104 17.13 15.94 -0.71
CA SER A 104 16.30 15.44 -1.81
C SER A 104 16.26 13.92 -1.85
N CYS A 105 15.08 13.34 -2.06
CA CYS A 105 14.94 11.90 -2.25
C CYS A 105 15.31 11.51 -3.69
N LEU A 106 16.29 10.64 -3.83
CA LEU A 106 16.77 10.11 -5.12
C LEU A 106 16.02 8.84 -5.56
N GLY A 107 15.09 8.35 -4.74
CA GLY A 107 14.35 7.12 -5.00
C GLY A 107 15.20 5.86 -4.79
N GLY A 108 14.74 4.73 -5.33
CA GLY A 108 15.40 3.44 -5.23
C GLY A 108 15.16 2.54 -6.43
N GLY A 109 15.79 1.36 -6.43
CA GLY A 109 15.61 0.35 -7.48
C GLY A 109 14.55 -0.67 -7.14
N THR A 110 14.29 -0.89 -5.86
CA THR A 110 13.27 -1.84 -5.43
C THR A 110 12.55 -1.24 -4.24
N ALA A 111 11.23 -1.33 -4.24
CA ALA A 111 10.42 -0.88 -3.14
C ALA A 111 9.31 -1.88 -2.87
N VAL A 112 8.98 -2.00 -1.59
CA VAL A 112 7.81 -2.76 -1.14
C VAL A 112 7.03 -1.88 -0.19
N CYS A 113 5.71 -1.86 -0.36
CA CYS A 113 4.82 -1.23 0.61
C CYS A 113 3.64 -2.15 0.90
N GLY A 114 3.08 -2.00 2.09
CA GLY A 114 1.92 -2.73 2.55
C GLY A 114 1.07 -1.81 3.41
N VAL A 115 -0.24 -1.81 3.19
CA VAL A 115 -1.18 -1.04 3.99
C VAL A 115 -2.33 -1.94 4.41
N LEU A 116 -2.65 -1.90 5.69
CA LEU A 116 -3.83 -2.51 6.26
C LEU A 116 -4.79 -1.40 6.67
N HIS A 117 -6.01 -1.50 6.19
CA HIS A 117 -7.10 -0.57 6.38
C HIS A 117 -8.24 -1.29 7.09
N ILE A 118 -8.75 -0.68 8.15
CA ILE A 118 -9.84 -1.17 8.96
C ILE A 118 -10.93 -0.11 8.90
N TYR A 119 -12.07 -0.43 8.29
CA TYR A 119 -13.22 0.47 8.24
C TYR A 119 -14.31 0.01 9.19
N ARG A 120 -14.94 0.99 9.84
CA ARG A 120 -16.11 0.83 10.69
C ARG A 120 -17.16 1.87 10.30
N PRO A 121 -18.37 1.47 9.90
CA PRO A 121 -19.46 2.42 9.69
C PRO A 121 -19.81 3.12 11.02
N LEU A 122 -19.88 4.45 11.00
CA LEU A 122 -20.45 5.28 12.07
C LEU A 122 -21.89 5.67 11.72
N PHE A 123 -22.65 6.18 12.70
CA PHE A 123 -24.02 6.65 12.48
C PHE A 123 -24.02 8.04 11.82
N PRO A 124 -24.72 8.27 10.67
CA PRO A 124 -25.54 7.34 9.90
C PRO A 124 -24.72 6.38 9.00
N PRO A 125 -25.08 5.07 8.95
CA PRO A 125 -24.25 3.98 8.43
C PRO A 125 -23.99 3.97 6.92
N GLN A 126 -24.46 4.99 6.19
CA GLN A 126 -24.26 5.15 4.74
C GLN A 126 -23.29 6.30 4.39
N MET A 127 -22.97 7.18 5.34
CA MET A 127 -22.23 8.42 5.04
C MET A 127 -20.89 8.53 5.76
N LEU A 128 -20.78 8.03 7.00
CA LEU A 128 -19.58 8.21 7.83
C LEU A 128 -18.92 6.86 8.10
N PHE A 129 -17.64 6.75 7.77
CA PHE A 129 -16.85 5.55 8.03
C PHE A 129 -15.59 5.93 8.79
N ALA A 130 -15.49 5.49 10.05
CA ALA A 130 -14.20 5.55 10.73
C ALA A 130 -13.25 4.58 10.04
N HIS A 131 -12.07 5.07 9.74
CA HIS A 131 -11.06 4.36 8.99
C HIS A 131 -9.73 4.42 9.72
N MET A 132 -9.23 3.27 10.13
CA MET A 132 -7.90 3.14 10.71
C MET A 132 -6.99 2.53 9.66
N PHE A 133 -5.76 3.02 9.55
CA PHE A 133 -4.78 2.45 8.64
C PHE A 133 -3.44 2.25 9.31
N VAL A 134 -2.79 1.14 8.97
CA VAL A 134 -1.42 0.83 9.31
C VAL A 134 -0.69 0.64 7.99
N SER A 135 0.26 1.50 7.70
CA SER A 135 1.06 1.46 6.49
C SER A 135 2.50 1.19 6.82
N THR A 136 3.14 0.34 6.03
CA THR A 136 4.57 0.04 6.10
C THR A 136 5.14 0.14 4.69
N GLY A 137 6.38 0.57 4.59
CA GLY A 137 7.08 0.56 3.31
C GLY A 137 8.57 0.62 3.48
N SER A 138 9.27 0.14 2.48
CA SER A 138 10.71 0.12 2.42
C SER A 138 11.19 0.26 0.98
N VAL A 139 12.35 0.89 0.82
CA VAL A 139 12.96 1.17 -0.47
C VAL A 139 14.45 0.84 -0.40
N ALA A 140 14.90 -0.03 -1.31
CA ALA A 140 16.29 -0.38 -1.48
C ALA A 140 16.94 0.43 -2.63
N PRO A 141 18.25 0.73 -2.52
CA PRO A 141 19.01 1.42 -3.55
C PRO A 141 19.01 0.67 -4.90
N VAL A 142 19.20 1.42 -5.99
CA VAL A 142 19.29 0.85 -7.36
C VAL A 142 20.46 -0.13 -7.51
N ARG A 143 21.62 0.15 -6.89
CA ARG A 143 22.83 -0.68 -6.94
C ARG A 143 23.07 -1.44 -5.63
N SER A 144 22.03 -1.98 -5.01
CA SER A 144 22.18 -2.79 -3.80
C SER A 144 22.78 -4.17 -4.11
N ARG A 145 23.80 -4.61 -3.35
CA ARG A 145 24.29 -5.99 -3.39
C ARG A 145 23.33 -6.97 -2.72
N ASN A 146 22.59 -6.53 -1.71
CA ASN A 146 21.70 -7.36 -0.88
C ASN A 146 20.35 -6.66 -0.68
N VAL A 147 19.50 -6.70 -1.71
CA VAL A 147 18.20 -6.01 -1.72
C VAL A 147 17.33 -6.36 -0.50
N VAL A 148 17.32 -7.63 -0.06
CA VAL A 148 16.50 -8.06 1.09
C VAL A 148 16.93 -7.40 2.39
N ARG A 149 18.24 -7.28 2.63
CA ARG A 149 18.77 -6.66 3.85
C ARG A 149 18.52 -5.16 3.85
N ASP A 150 18.73 -4.51 2.72
CA ASP A 150 18.46 -3.08 2.56
C ASP A 150 16.96 -2.78 2.73
N LEU A 151 16.08 -3.66 2.26
CA LEU A 151 14.63 -3.55 2.48
C LEU A 151 14.25 -3.73 3.96
N GLN A 152 14.95 -4.60 4.71
CA GLN A 152 14.70 -4.75 6.14
C GLN A 152 15.18 -3.52 6.92
N ASP A 153 16.39 -3.04 6.62
CA ASP A 153 17.01 -1.91 7.32
C ASP A 153 16.28 -0.58 7.03
N ALA A 154 15.73 -0.42 5.82
CA ALA A 154 15.00 0.78 5.41
C ALA A 154 13.49 0.75 5.71
N GLN A 155 13.01 -0.21 6.50
CA GLN A 155 11.59 -0.34 6.82
C GLN A 155 11.08 0.85 7.62
N ARG A 156 9.95 1.42 7.17
CA ARG A 156 9.23 2.51 7.83
C ARG A 156 7.78 2.10 8.05
N VAL A 157 7.25 2.43 9.21
CA VAL A 157 5.86 2.13 9.60
C VAL A 157 5.17 3.42 10.02
N SER A 158 3.90 3.54 9.69
CA SER A 158 3.03 4.66 10.05
C SER A 158 1.64 4.14 10.35
N ILE A 159 1.02 4.68 11.40
CA ILE A 159 -0.33 4.33 11.84
C ILE A 159 -1.14 5.62 11.87
N GLY A 160 -2.37 5.58 11.37
CA GLY A 160 -3.25 6.72 11.37
C GLY A 160 -4.71 6.35 11.47
N LEU A 161 -5.51 7.36 11.80
CA LEU A 161 -6.95 7.29 11.92
C LEU A 161 -7.53 8.41 11.04
N GLY A 162 -8.66 8.15 10.40
CA GLY A 162 -9.42 9.10 9.60
C GLY A 162 -10.92 8.78 9.68
N GLY A 163 -11.75 9.70 9.21
CA GLY A 163 -13.20 9.58 9.20
C GLY A 163 -13.82 10.52 8.19
#